data_AF-A0A0Q9YJH8-F1
#
_entry.id   AF-A0A0Q9YJH8-F1
#
_cell.length_a   1.000
_cell.length_b   1.000
_cell.length_c   1.000
_cell.angle_alpha   90.00
_cell.angle_beta   90.00
_cell.angle_gamma   90.00
#
_symmetry.space_group_name_H-M   'P 1'
#
loop_
_entity.id
_entity.type
_entity.pdbx_description
1 polymer ?
#
loop_
_entity_poly.entity_id
_entity_poly.type
_entity_poly.pdbx_seq_one_letter_code
_entity_poly.pdbx_strand_id
1 'polypeptide(L)'
;MLFSNFKNDINIDELRKKREEILSQGSNPAYHQRHIAALKPVVDWDSNTISIQKQHNRLLQTNYSGLNPDVIIDIAKTTKEAWLTDFVCPTVNNALKLNLAADLVSFYKMPVEDLNAAVQMLYRKILEKDTSFIDRINETITIKLMEKIDSVCELATNQLKKVYPDIKESDLEYSSLAKKFMLLEILRARKAITHAVLKQELQLHSDLFAALGIQPKTILAKGENIDYSILGAAGSGKSSITKKLIQGDKLDFAILATDDYRGVILDDAHESIVTDQVLTRTQDTAFSIKELVQDRLTSLTQGRPNIILDCVSLEGWHRTLLENNNKTISAVACLNDATLVPSRAYNRAIDPTSSVADKGRQVNTSALLKGHAVASSQLLTSIPYGVTTDLYDTNISQDQDAPILARVITNNTVPQIEIFNLAKLASFLCKSNLNQEALKNNDLYYTSKNGYQYDSQHRAEQILKLVPACLPYKKDNYELILRSNKSGMPYAKIYLSDNGIKLEILNLKALLKVLGNQKMHDEGWILKSIIMQIHYGSMAAVKENIKKYGREKVFYLACRHILPKIRIAKPKDSKVKPLTPIYDTQIRVGKRCPGVNYNHTEKFLASLHKKRRLVC
;
A
#
# COMPACT_ATOMS: atom_id res chain seq x y z
N MET A 1 0.57 39.55 14.39
CA MET A 1 0.90 40.02 13.02
C MET A 1 2.14 39.29 12.47
N LEU A 2 2.23 37.96 12.62
CA LEU A 2 3.39 37.12 12.23
C LEU A 2 2.95 35.92 11.37
N PHE A 3 1.95 36.12 10.52
CA PHE A 3 1.44 35.11 9.58
C PHE A 3 1.67 35.58 8.15
N SER A 4 2.89 35.41 7.63
CA SER A 4 3.17 35.62 6.20
C SER A 4 4.39 34.89 5.63
N ASN A 5 5.18 34.15 6.42
CA ASN A 5 6.49 33.65 5.96
C ASN A 5 6.56 32.14 5.68
N PHE A 6 5.47 31.52 5.25
CA PHE A 6 5.54 30.27 4.48
C PHE A 6 5.48 30.59 2.97
N LYS A 7 6.44 31.37 2.48
CA LYS A 7 6.76 31.35 1.06
C LYS A 7 7.75 30.21 0.84
N ASN A 8 7.22 29.03 0.53
CA ASN A 8 7.96 28.04 -0.25
C ASN A 8 8.22 28.63 -1.64
N ASP A 9 9.13 29.59 -1.76
CA ASP A 9 9.66 30.05 -3.03
C ASP A 9 10.67 28.98 -3.51
N ILE A 10 10.14 27.80 -3.86
CA ILE A 10 10.82 26.91 -4.79
C ILE A 10 11.04 27.75 -6.05
N ASN A 11 12.28 27.87 -6.52
CA ASN A 11 12.62 28.68 -7.69
C ASN A 11 11.95 28.10 -8.95
N ILE A 12 10.70 28.53 -9.21
CA ILE A 12 9.87 28.07 -10.32
C ILE A 12 10.59 28.32 -11.65
N ASP A 13 11.41 29.37 -11.74
CA ASP A 13 12.11 29.73 -12.97
C ASP A 13 13.30 28.79 -13.26
N GLU A 14 13.97 28.27 -12.23
CA GLU A 14 15.00 27.23 -12.39
C GLU A 14 14.39 25.89 -12.85
N LEU A 15 13.21 25.55 -12.31
CA LEU A 15 12.43 24.39 -12.76
C LEU A 15 11.91 24.54 -14.19
N ARG A 16 11.53 25.75 -14.60
CA ARG A 16 11.14 26.07 -15.99
C ARG A 16 12.32 25.96 -16.95
N LYS A 17 13.49 26.46 -16.56
CA LYS A 17 14.72 26.38 -17.37
C LYS A 17 15.18 24.93 -17.59
N LYS A 18 15.14 24.11 -16.53
CA LYS A 18 15.43 22.68 -16.62
C LYS A 18 14.40 21.92 -17.47
N ARG A 19 13.13 22.34 -17.43
CA ARG A 19 12.07 21.84 -18.31
C ARG A 19 12.37 22.16 -19.78
N GLU A 20 12.81 23.37 -20.09
CA GLU A 20 13.18 23.75 -21.46
C GLU A 20 14.38 22.95 -21.97
N GLU A 21 15.39 22.70 -21.15
CA GLU A 21 16.50 21.80 -21.48
C GLU A 21 16.04 20.35 -21.76
N ILE A 22 15.20 19.79 -20.88
CA ILE A 22 14.69 18.41 -21.02
C ILE A 22 13.79 18.27 -22.26
N LEU A 23 12.95 19.27 -22.53
CA LEU A 23 12.11 19.33 -23.73
C LEU A 23 12.94 19.47 -25.00
N SER A 24 14.03 20.25 -24.96
CA SER A 24 14.95 20.39 -26.10
C SER A 24 15.67 19.08 -26.46
N GLN A 25 15.76 18.14 -25.52
CA GLN A 25 16.32 16.79 -25.72
C GLN A 25 15.28 15.75 -26.20
N GLY A 26 14.04 16.15 -26.50
CA GLY A 26 12.97 15.26 -26.97
C GLY A 26 12.43 14.29 -25.91
N SER A 27 12.68 14.59 -24.62
CA SER A 27 12.35 13.71 -23.50
C SER A 27 11.12 14.20 -22.73
N ASN A 28 10.30 13.27 -22.23
CA ASN A 28 9.08 13.63 -21.48
C ASN A 28 9.46 14.01 -20.03
N PRO A 29 9.34 15.28 -19.60
CA PRO A 29 9.78 15.73 -18.27
C PRO A 29 9.12 14.98 -17.12
N ALA A 30 7.94 14.38 -17.33
CA ALA A 30 7.27 13.55 -16.33
C ALA A 30 8.06 12.28 -15.93
N TYR A 31 8.92 11.75 -16.80
CA TYR A 31 9.76 10.57 -16.54
C TYR A 31 11.14 10.92 -15.96
N HIS A 32 11.47 12.22 -15.89
CA HIS A 32 12.73 12.72 -15.35
C HIS A 32 12.61 13.28 -13.94
N GLN A 33 11.50 12.98 -13.25
CA GLN A 33 11.38 13.17 -11.81
C GLN A 33 12.30 12.17 -11.09
N ARG A 34 13.60 12.46 -11.06
CA ARG A 34 14.62 11.62 -10.40
C ARG A 34 15.12 12.22 -9.08
N HIS A 35 14.53 13.35 -8.69
CA HIS A 35 15.07 14.21 -7.66
C HIS A 35 15.00 13.62 -6.24
N ILE A 36 14.07 12.72 -5.95
CA ILE A 36 13.91 12.16 -4.60
C ILE A 36 14.53 10.77 -4.50
N ALA A 37 15.41 10.55 -3.51
CA ALA A 37 15.92 9.22 -3.18
C ALA A 37 14.75 8.30 -2.78
N ALA A 38 14.58 7.18 -3.50
CA ALA A 38 13.54 6.20 -3.15
C ALA A 38 13.80 5.62 -1.74
N LEU A 39 12.74 5.39 -0.98
CA LEU A 39 12.81 4.70 0.31
C LEU A 39 13.29 3.25 0.06
N LYS A 40 14.49 2.95 0.55
CA LYS A 40 15.11 1.62 0.50
C LYS A 40 15.41 1.16 1.93
N PRO A 41 15.45 -0.16 2.19
CA PRO A 41 15.97 -0.68 3.43
C PRO A 41 17.38 -0.16 3.73
N VAL A 42 17.71 0.09 5.00
CA VAL A 42 19.02 0.65 5.41
C VAL A 42 20.20 -0.20 4.94
N VAL A 43 20.01 -1.52 4.88
CA VAL A 43 20.99 -2.48 4.36
C VAL A 43 21.35 -2.25 2.88
N ASP A 44 20.45 -1.63 2.10
CA ASP A 44 20.62 -1.36 0.68
C ASP A 44 21.11 0.09 0.43
N TRP A 45 21.41 0.86 1.47
CA TRP A 45 21.89 2.23 1.34
C TRP A 45 23.36 2.26 0.92
N ASP A 46 23.60 2.81 -0.27
CA ASP A 46 24.92 3.22 -0.76
C ASP A 46 25.39 4.53 -0.09
N SER A 47 26.65 4.91 -0.33
CA SER A 47 27.25 6.11 0.27
C SER A 47 26.49 7.40 -0.06
N ASN A 48 25.93 7.50 -1.28
CA ASN A 48 25.14 8.65 -1.68
C ASN A 48 23.81 8.73 -0.91
N THR A 49 23.10 7.60 -0.79
CA THR A 49 21.86 7.49 -0.03
C THR A 49 22.10 7.81 1.44
N ILE A 50 23.20 7.33 2.04
CA ILE A 50 23.58 7.66 3.41
C ILE A 50 23.78 9.17 3.58
N SER A 51 24.50 9.82 2.65
CA SER A 51 24.74 11.26 2.70
C SER A 51 23.41 12.04 2.69
N ILE A 52 22.52 11.72 1.75
CA ILE A 52 21.19 12.33 1.63
C ILE A 52 20.36 12.10 2.90
N GLN A 53 20.34 10.87 3.43
CA GLN A 53 19.59 10.52 4.64
C GLN A 53 20.09 11.29 5.86
N LYS A 54 21.41 11.35 6.08
CA LYS A 54 21.99 12.14 7.17
C LYS A 54 21.68 13.62 7.05
N GLN A 55 21.75 14.17 5.83
CA GLN A 55 21.51 15.59 5.59
C GLN A 55 20.05 16.00 5.78
N HIS A 56 19.09 15.12 5.46
CA HIS A 56 17.69 15.51 5.36
C HIS A 56 16.75 14.81 6.33
N ASN A 57 16.96 13.52 6.65
CA ASN A 57 16.02 12.73 7.45
C ASN A 57 15.98 13.22 8.91
N ARG A 58 14.80 13.61 9.38
CA ARG A 58 14.57 14.08 10.76
C ARG A 58 15.09 13.11 11.83
N LEU A 59 15.00 11.79 11.60
CA LEU A 59 15.46 10.77 12.56
C LEU A 59 16.97 10.79 12.79
N LEU A 60 17.73 11.31 11.82
CA LEU A 60 19.18 11.37 11.83
C LEU A 60 19.71 12.78 12.13
N GLN A 61 18.86 13.68 12.61
CA GLN A 61 19.29 15.00 13.07
C GLN A 61 19.74 14.95 14.52
N THR A 62 20.70 15.81 14.87
CA THR A 62 21.39 15.84 16.17
C THR A 62 20.45 15.95 17.37
N ASN A 63 19.29 16.60 17.22
CA ASN A 63 18.32 16.77 18.30
C ASN A 63 17.25 15.68 18.36
N TYR A 64 17.18 14.78 17.37
CA TYR A 64 16.13 13.77 17.31
C TYR A 64 16.36 12.64 18.30
N SER A 65 17.55 12.04 18.30
CA SER A 65 17.92 10.96 19.21
C SER A 65 19.15 11.35 20.02
N GLY A 66 19.38 10.68 21.15
CA GLY A 66 20.61 10.85 21.92
C GLY A 66 21.85 10.20 21.30
N LEU A 67 21.76 9.59 20.11
CA LEU A 67 22.86 8.89 19.45
C LEU A 67 23.31 9.62 18.18
N ASN A 68 24.61 9.49 17.89
CA ASN A 68 25.17 9.96 16.63
C ASN A 68 24.54 9.19 15.43
N PRO A 69 24.18 9.88 14.34
CA PRO A 69 23.63 9.25 13.13
C PRO A 69 24.48 8.10 12.56
N ASP A 70 25.80 8.19 12.62
CA ASP A 70 26.71 7.12 12.19
C ASP A 70 26.53 5.84 13.01
N VAL A 71 26.36 5.99 14.33
CA VAL A 71 26.12 4.86 15.23
C VAL A 71 24.76 4.21 14.92
N ILE A 72 23.73 5.01 14.66
CA ILE A 72 22.39 4.51 14.28
C ILE A 72 22.45 3.70 13.00
N ILE A 73 23.10 4.22 11.96
CA ILE A 73 23.21 3.56 10.65
C ILE A 73 24.02 2.27 10.79
N ASP A 74 25.12 2.30 11.54
CA ASP A 74 25.95 1.13 11.81
C ASP A 74 25.16 0.04 12.56
N ILE A 75 24.41 0.38 13.62
CA ILE A 75 23.51 -0.57 14.30
C ILE A 75 22.56 -1.22 13.29
N ALA A 76 21.87 -0.42 12.47
CA ALA A 76 20.91 -0.95 11.52
C ALA A 76 21.54 -1.90 10.50
N LYS A 77 22.71 -1.54 9.95
CA LYS A 77 23.44 -2.37 8.98
C LYS A 77 23.94 -3.67 9.62
N THR A 78 24.55 -3.62 10.79
CA THR A 78 25.03 -4.81 11.52
C THR A 78 23.90 -5.73 11.94
N THR A 79 22.80 -5.18 12.45
CA THR A 79 21.67 -5.99 12.94
C THR A 79 20.70 -6.40 11.83
N LYS A 80 20.95 -5.98 10.59
CA LYS A 80 20.11 -6.18 9.39
C LYS A 80 18.68 -5.65 9.58
N GLU A 81 18.56 -4.56 10.33
CA GLU A 81 17.30 -3.84 10.48
C GLU A 81 17.02 -3.04 9.22
N ALA A 82 15.81 -3.20 8.70
CA ALA A 82 15.44 -2.61 7.43
C ALA A 82 15.16 -1.11 7.56
N TRP A 83 14.75 -0.64 8.74
CA TRP A 83 14.16 0.69 8.90
C TRP A 83 14.51 1.31 10.24
N LEU A 84 14.83 2.61 10.20
CA LEU A 84 15.23 3.36 11.38
C LEU A 84 14.07 3.58 12.37
N THR A 85 12.85 3.78 11.87
CA THR A 85 11.67 3.99 12.72
C THR A 85 11.39 2.80 13.66
N ASP A 86 11.88 1.59 13.39
CA ASP A 86 11.67 0.43 14.27
C ASP A 86 12.38 0.54 15.62
N PHE A 87 13.48 1.31 15.70
CA PHE A 87 14.32 1.32 16.89
C PHE A 87 14.84 2.70 17.28
N VAL A 88 14.95 3.67 16.37
CA VAL A 88 15.46 5.01 16.73
C VAL A 88 14.48 5.66 17.71
N CYS A 89 14.95 5.83 18.95
CA CYS A 89 14.19 6.44 20.02
C CYS A 89 14.30 7.98 19.94
N PRO A 90 13.18 8.72 19.84
CA PRO A 90 13.22 10.17 19.94
C PRO A 90 13.62 10.62 21.35
N THR A 91 14.18 11.83 21.47
CA THR A 91 14.28 12.57 22.73
C THR A 91 12.88 12.86 23.28
N VAL A 92 12.75 13.07 24.59
CA VAL A 92 11.43 13.32 25.22
C VAL A 92 10.73 14.53 24.60
N ASN A 93 11.47 15.59 24.23
CA ASN A 93 10.91 16.75 23.54
C ASN A 93 10.24 16.38 22.21
N ASN A 94 10.93 15.63 21.35
CA ASN A 94 10.38 15.20 20.06
C ASN A 94 9.29 14.16 20.23
N ALA A 95 9.46 13.24 21.18
CA ALA A 95 8.45 12.26 21.53
C ALA A 95 7.15 12.94 21.99
N LEU A 96 7.23 14.01 22.78
CA LEU A 96 6.07 14.78 23.24
C LEU A 96 5.32 15.38 22.05
N LYS A 97 6.01 16.04 21.11
CA LYS A 97 5.40 16.58 19.88
C LYS A 97 4.71 15.49 19.04
N LEU A 98 5.36 14.33 18.86
CA LEU A 98 4.80 13.18 18.14
C LEU A 98 3.53 12.64 18.82
N ASN A 99 3.54 12.54 20.16
CA ASN A 99 2.39 12.07 20.93
C ASN A 99 1.23 13.08 20.89
N LEU A 100 1.51 14.39 21.02
CA LEU A 100 0.50 15.44 20.86
C LEU A 100 -0.17 15.39 19.49
N ALA A 101 0.62 15.23 18.43
CA ALA A 101 0.08 15.07 17.07
C ALA A 101 -0.83 13.84 16.97
N ALA A 102 -0.41 12.70 17.54
CA ALA A 102 -1.20 11.48 17.54
C ALA A 102 -2.52 11.63 18.31
N ASP A 103 -2.54 12.31 19.45
CA ASP A 103 -3.76 12.54 20.23
C ASP A 103 -4.71 13.50 19.51
N LEU A 104 -4.20 14.59 18.93
CA LEU A 104 -4.99 15.52 18.11
C LEU A 104 -5.67 14.80 16.93
N VAL A 105 -4.91 14.00 16.18
CA VAL A 105 -5.44 13.21 15.06
C VAL A 105 -6.42 12.14 15.54
N SER A 106 -6.18 11.50 16.67
CA SER A 106 -7.02 10.39 17.14
C SER A 106 -8.33 10.87 17.75
N PHE A 107 -8.30 11.93 18.56
CA PHE A 107 -9.39 12.24 19.51
C PHE A 107 -10.01 13.61 19.36
N TYR A 108 -9.41 14.54 18.61
CA TYR A 108 -9.85 15.93 18.58
C TYR A 108 -10.20 16.44 17.18
N LYS A 109 -11.22 17.28 17.06
CA LYS A 109 -11.61 17.92 15.79
C LYS A 109 -10.54 18.92 15.39
N MET A 110 -9.66 18.50 14.49
CA MET A 110 -8.46 19.24 14.11
C MET A 110 -8.28 19.23 12.59
N PRO A 111 -8.32 20.40 11.92
CA PRO A 111 -7.92 20.53 10.54
C PRO A 111 -6.44 20.16 10.36
N VAL A 112 -6.10 19.56 9.22
CA VAL A 112 -4.72 19.12 8.92
C VAL A 112 -3.77 20.32 8.87
N GLU A 113 -4.25 21.45 8.33
CA GLU A 113 -3.50 22.69 8.18
C GLU A 113 -3.08 23.30 9.52
N ASP A 114 -3.90 23.10 10.56
CA ASP A 114 -3.70 23.66 11.90
C ASP A 114 -2.95 22.70 12.84
N LEU A 115 -2.80 21.42 12.45
CA LEU A 115 -2.22 20.37 13.29
C LEU A 115 -0.86 20.76 13.86
N ASN A 116 0.07 21.25 13.03
CA ASN A 116 1.39 21.63 13.51
C ASN A 116 1.32 22.81 14.50
N ALA A 117 0.53 23.84 14.21
CA ALA A 117 0.39 25.00 15.08
C ALA A 117 -0.15 24.60 16.46
N ALA A 118 -1.19 23.76 16.49
CA ALA A 118 -1.74 23.21 17.73
C ALA A 118 -0.70 22.39 18.51
N VAL A 119 0.08 21.53 17.84
CA VAL A 119 1.17 20.77 18.47
C VAL A 119 2.20 21.70 19.13
N GLN A 120 2.69 22.73 18.41
CA GLN A 120 3.69 23.65 18.97
C GLN A 120 3.15 24.48 20.13
N MET A 121 1.86 24.84 20.09
CA MET A 121 1.21 25.58 21.18
C MET A 121 1.02 24.72 22.42
N LEU A 122 0.49 23.50 22.27
CA LEU A 122 0.31 22.56 23.39
C LEU A 122 1.64 22.18 24.02
N TYR A 123 2.66 21.91 23.19
CA TYR A 123 4.01 21.64 23.65
C TYR A 123 4.54 22.77 24.55
N ARG A 124 4.45 24.03 24.11
CA ARG A 124 4.87 25.18 24.91
C ARG A 124 4.09 25.32 26.21
N LYS A 125 2.75 25.19 26.15
CA LYS A 125 1.89 25.29 27.34
C LYS A 125 2.19 24.22 28.39
N ILE A 126 2.50 22.99 27.97
CA ILE A 126 2.89 21.93 28.90
C ILE A 126 4.19 22.31 29.63
N LEU A 127 5.20 22.78 28.89
CA LEU A 127 6.49 23.17 29.47
C LEU A 127 6.42 24.45 30.31
N GLU A 128 5.53 25.37 29.97
CA GLU A 128 5.26 26.58 30.77
C GLU A 128 4.54 26.25 32.07
N LYS A 129 3.60 25.29 32.06
CA LYS A 129 2.87 24.84 33.25
C LYS A 129 3.76 24.02 34.19
N ASP A 130 4.73 23.29 33.63
CA ASP A 130 5.63 22.42 34.36
C ASP A 130 7.03 22.39 33.71
N THR A 131 7.93 23.21 34.26
CA THR A 131 9.30 23.36 33.73
C THR A 131 10.17 22.12 33.94
N SER A 132 9.82 21.22 34.87
CA SER A 132 10.55 19.98 35.14
C SER A 132 9.94 18.77 34.42
N PHE A 133 8.90 18.98 33.61
CA PHE A 133 8.18 17.91 32.90
C PHE A 133 9.13 16.97 32.16
N ILE A 134 10.04 17.51 31.35
CA ILE A 134 10.95 16.71 30.53
C ILE A 134 11.89 15.84 31.38
N ASP A 135 12.43 16.40 32.46
CA ASP A 135 13.37 15.71 33.35
C ASP A 135 12.67 14.59 34.12
N ARG A 136 11.49 14.85 34.67
CA ARG A 136 10.67 13.83 35.35
C ARG A 136 10.33 12.64 34.44
N ILE A 137 9.99 12.93 33.18
CA ILE A 137 9.69 11.90 32.19
C ILE A 137 10.96 11.07 31.88
N ASN A 138 12.12 11.72 31.73
CA ASN A 138 13.40 11.03 31.53
C ASN A 138 13.76 10.12 32.70
N GLU A 139 13.58 10.57 33.93
CA GLU A 139 13.79 9.76 35.14
C GLU A 139 12.88 8.53 35.15
N THR A 140 11.59 8.73 34.88
CA THR A 140 10.60 7.65 34.80
C THR A 140 10.95 6.62 33.73
N ILE A 141 11.39 7.08 32.55
CA ILE A 141 11.84 6.21 31.46
C ILE A 141 13.05 5.38 31.90
N THR A 142 14.01 6.01 32.60
CA THR A 142 15.23 5.35 33.07
C THR A 142 14.91 4.24 34.07
N ILE A 143 14.06 4.52 35.07
CA ILE A 143 13.62 3.53 36.06
C ILE A 143 12.93 2.35 35.36
N LYS A 144 11.94 2.61 34.51
CA LYS A 144 11.21 1.56 33.79
C LYS A 144 12.08 0.76 32.81
N LEU A 145 13.16 1.35 32.30
CA LEU A 145 14.11 0.65 31.44
C LEU A 145 14.98 -0.32 32.24
N MET A 146 15.42 0.08 33.45
CA MET A 146 16.17 -0.81 34.36
C MET A 146 15.33 -2.02 34.77
N GLU A 147 14.03 -1.85 35.02
CA GLU A 147 13.09 -2.95 35.30
C GLU A 147 12.99 -3.99 34.16
N LYS A 148 13.35 -3.61 32.93
CA LYS A 148 13.26 -4.48 31.74
C LYS A 148 14.60 -5.02 31.27
N ILE A 149 15.70 -4.75 31.98
CA ILE A 149 17.04 -5.03 31.48
C ILE A 149 17.26 -6.52 31.17
N ASP A 150 16.75 -7.43 32.01
CA ASP A 150 16.90 -8.87 31.79
C ASP A 150 16.18 -9.34 30.52
N SER A 151 14.95 -8.84 30.30
CA SER A 151 14.18 -9.14 29.08
C SER A 151 14.88 -8.57 27.83
N VAL A 152 15.48 -7.39 27.93
CA VAL A 152 16.27 -6.78 26.85
C VAL A 152 17.50 -7.64 26.51
N CYS A 153 18.22 -8.15 27.52
CA CYS A 153 19.34 -9.05 27.33
C CYS A 153 18.94 -10.34 26.61
N GLU A 154 17.80 -10.92 26.99
CA GLU A 154 17.26 -12.13 26.36
C GLU A 154 16.89 -11.90 24.89
N LEU A 155 16.14 -10.83 24.61
CA LEU A 155 15.74 -10.46 23.25
C LEU A 155 16.95 -10.21 22.35
N ALA A 156 17.97 -9.51 22.86
CA ALA A 156 19.20 -9.21 22.13
C ALA A 156 19.95 -10.49 21.75
N THR A 157 20.08 -11.42 22.70
CA THR A 157 20.72 -12.72 22.48
C THR A 157 19.97 -13.56 21.45
N ASN A 158 18.64 -13.62 21.58
CA ASN A 158 17.79 -14.35 20.66
C ASN A 158 17.85 -13.78 19.23
N GLN A 159 17.87 -12.45 19.11
CA GLN A 159 17.95 -11.80 17.81
C GLN A 159 19.33 -11.96 17.17
N LEU A 160 20.42 -11.90 17.94
CA LEU A 160 21.78 -12.20 17.46
C LEU A 160 21.83 -13.61 16.85
N LYS A 161 21.40 -14.63 17.61
CA LYS A 161 21.36 -16.04 17.16
C LYS A 161 20.49 -16.23 15.93
N LYS A 162 19.43 -15.42 15.77
CA LYS A 162 18.55 -15.48 14.60
C LYS A 162 19.17 -14.86 13.35
N VAL A 163 19.90 -13.76 13.48
CA VAL A 163 20.51 -13.03 12.35
C VAL A 163 21.86 -13.63 11.93
N TYR A 164 22.57 -14.21 12.90
CA TYR A 164 23.87 -14.86 12.78
C TYR A 164 23.81 -16.24 13.46
N PRO A 165 23.20 -17.26 12.83
CA PRO A 165 23.03 -18.58 13.45
C PRO A 165 24.34 -19.33 13.66
N ASP A 166 25.38 -18.98 12.90
CA ASP A 166 26.66 -19.69 12.89
C ASP A 166 27.70 -19.07 13.83
N ILE A 167 27.43 -17.90 14.43
CA ILE A 167 28.36 -17.22 15.35
C ILE A 167 28.35 -17.91 16.71
N LYS A 168 29.54 -18.20 17.25
CA LYS A 168 29.75 -18.77 18.58
C LYS A 168 30.30 -17.73 19.53
N GLU A 169 30.06 -17.91 20.83
CA GLU A 169 30.57 -17.00 21.87
C GLU A 169 32.11 -16.89 21.89
N SER A 170 32.79 -17.94 21.42
CA SER A 170 34.25 -17.98 21.27
C SER A 170 34.79 -17.14 20.11
N ASP A 171 33.92 -16.70 19.19
CA ASP A 171 34.36 -16.00 17.98
C ASP A 171 34.73 -14.55 18.29
N LEU A 172 35.81 -14.06 17.67
CA LEU A 172 36.33 -12.70 17.91
C LEU A 172 35.28 -11.61 17.67
N GLU A 173 34.37 -11.82 16.70
CA GLU A 173 33.34 -10.85 16.34
C GLU A 173 32.12 -10.88 17.27
N TYR A 174 31.95 -11.94 18.06
CA TYR A 174 30.75 -12.16 18.89
C TYR A 174 30.49 -10.99 19.84
N SER A 175 31.52 -10.56 20.58
CA SER A 175 31.38 -9.47 21.56
C SER A 175 30.94 -8.15 20.92
N SER A 176 31.46 -7.84 19.73
CA SER A 176 31.08 -6.64 18.99
C SER A 176 29.62 -6.70 18.52
N LEU A 177 29.22 -7.84 17.93
CA LEU A 177 27.85 -8.07 17.50
C LEU A 177 26.88 -8.03 18.68
N ALA A 178 27.18 -8.74 19.78
CA ALA A 178 26.36 -8.79 20.98
C ALA A 178 26.09 -7.39 21.55
N LYS A 179 27.10 -6.51 21.59
CA LYS A 179 26.93 -5.10 22.00
C LYS A 179 25.95 -4.34 21.10
N LYS A 180 25.99 -4.58 19.78
CA LYS A 180 25.09 -3.93 18.82
C LYS A 180 23.64 -4.42 18.97
N PHE A 181 23.43 -5.73 19.14
CA PHE A 181 22.10 -6.28 19.41
C PHE A 181 21.55 -5.83 20.77
N MET A 182 22.40 -5.73 21.80
CA MET A 182 22.00 -5.18 23.09
C MET A 182 21.53 -3.73 22.95
N LEU A 183 22.33 -2.89 22.28
CA LEU A 183 21.98 -1.50 22.06
C LEU A 183 20.69 -1.34 21.25
N LEU A 184 20.48 -2.18 20.22
CA LEU A 184 19.23 -2.22 19.45
C LEU A 184 18.01 -2.46 20.34
N GLU A 185 18.05 -3.49 21.19
CA GLU A 185 16.93 -3.83 22.06
C GLU A 185 16.72 -2.82 23.19
N ILE A 186 17.79 -2.22 23.72
CA ILE A 186 17.69 -1.07 24.64
C ILE A 186 16.93 0.08 23.96
N LEU A 187 17.26 0.42 22.71
CA LEU A 187 16.61 1.50 21.99
C LEU A 187 15.13 1.21 21.71
N ARG A 188 14.79 -0.04 21.34
CA ARG A 188 13.39 -0.49 21.18
C ARG A 188 12.60 -0.39 22.47
N ALA A 189 13.15 -0.91 23.56
CA ALA A 189 12.52 -0.85 24.88
C ALA A 189 12.33 0.60 25.33
N ARG A 190 13.37 1.42 25.20
CA ARG A 190 13.31 2.86 25.55
C ARG A 190 12.26 3.60 24.71
N LYS A 191 12.20 3.36 23.39
CA LYS A 191 11.17 3.95 22.51
C LYS A 191 9.76 3.58 22.98
N ALA A 192 9.51 2.30 23.23
CA ALA A 192 8.21 1.80 23.69
C ALA A 192 7.80 2.42 25.05
N ILE A 193 8.72 2.44 26.02
CA ILE A 193 8.49 3.06 27.33
C ILE A 193 8.22 4.56 27.19
N THR A 194 9.02 5.27 26.40
CA THR A 194 8.89 6.72 26.19
C THR A 194 7.50 7.08 25.69
N HIS A 195 7.00 6.41 24.65
CA HIS A 195 5.65 6.69 24.14
C HIS A 195 4.55 6.24 25.09
N ALA A 196 4.73 5.15 25.85
CA ALA A 196 3.75 4.70 26.84
C ALA A 196 3.60 5.69 28.01
N VAL A 197 4.72 6.17 28.56
CA VAL A 197 4.72 7.18 29.64
C VAL A 197 4.08 8.48 29.16
N LEU A 198 4.50 9.00 27.99
CA LEU A 198 3.93 10.24 27.45
C LEU A 198 2.43 10.12 27.14
N LYS A 199 1.96 8.96 26.64
CA LYS A 199 0.53 8.71 26.44
C LYS A 199 -0.27 8.83 27.74
N GLN A 200 0.25 8.29 28.84
CA GLN A 200 -0.41 8.36 30.16
C GLN A 200 -0.42 9.79 30.69
N GLU A 201 0.71 10.50 30.57
CA GLU A 201 0.86 11.85 31.08
C GLU A 201 -0.03 12.86 30.32
N LEU A 202 -0.13 12.74 28.99
CA LEU A 202 -0.99 13.61 28.19
C LEU A 202 -2.48 13.51 28.54
N GLN A 203 -2.95 12.36 29.05
CA GLN A 203 -4.33 12.21 29.52
C GLN A 203 -4.62 13.13 30.72
N LEU A 204 -3.62 13.40 31.57
CA LEU A 204 -3.73 14.31 32.71
C LEU A 204 -3.77 15.78 32.29
N HIS A 205 -3.41 16.07 31.03
CA HIS A 205 -3.41 17.41 30.43
C HIS A 205 -4.58 17.66 29.48
N SER A 206 -5.65 16.87 29.57
CA SER A 206 -6.86 17.04 28.74
C SER A 206 -7.51 18.42 28.90
N ASP A 207 -7.31 19.08 30.04
CA ASP A 207 -7.71 20.47 30.31
C ASP A 207 -7.08 21.47 29.32
N LEU A 208 -5.83 21.25 28.91
CA LEU A 208 -5.12 22.13 27.99
C LEU A 208 -5.72 22.12 26.58
N PHE A 209 -6.24 20.97 26.15
CA PHE A 209 -6.91 20.85 24.84
C PHE A 209 -8.21 21.64 24.84
N ALA A 210 -9.02 21.51 25.90
CA ALA A 210 -10.24 22.27 26.08
C ALA A 210 -9.98 23.79 26.18
N ALA A 211 -8.93 24.20 26.89
CA ALA A 211 -8.53 25.60 27.02
C ALA A 211 -8.08 26.25 25.70
N LEU A 212 -7.72 25.46 24.68
CA LEU A 212 -7.44 25.92 23.32
C LEU A 212 -8.67 25.91 22.41
N GLY A 213 -9.86 25.60 22.95
CA GLY A 213 -11.09 25.48 22.18
C GLY A 213 -11.15 24.25 21.27
N ILE A 214 -10.20 23.32 21.43
CA ILE A 214 -10.11 22.11 20.61
C ILE A 214 -11.17 21.12 21.10
N GLN A 215 -12.15 20.84 20.25
CA GLN A 215 -13.28 19.97 20.59
C GLN A 215 -12.92 18.49 20.43
N PRO A 216 -13.40 17.59 21.30
CA PRO A 216 -13.24 16.16 21.09
C PRO A 216 -14.11 15.66 19.92
N LYS A 217 -13.66 14.58 19.28
CA LYS A 217 -14.44 13.82 18.29
C LYS A 217 -15.52 12.99 18.98
N THR A 218 -16.58 12.69 18.26
CA THR A 218 -17.61 11.78 18.75
C THR A 218 -17.09 10.35 18.83
N ILE A 219 -17.16 9.75 20.01
CA ILE A 219 -16.87 8.33 20.24
C ILE A 219 -18.16 7.54 20.09
N LEU A 220 -18.16 6.56 19.19
CA LEU A 220 -19.31 5.69 18.93
C LEU A 220 -19.03 4.27 19.40
N ALA A 221 -20.09 3.54 19.76
CA ALA A 221 -19.98 2.14 20.11
C ALA A 221 -19.52 1.31 18.89
N LYS A 222 -18.90 0.17 19.17
CA LYS A 222 -18.41 -0.73 18.11
C LYS A 222 -19.55 -1.15 17.17
N GLY A 223 -19.35 -0.96 15.87
CA GLY A 223 -20.34 -1.29 14.83
C GLY A 223 -21.31 -0.14 14.52
N GLU A 224 -21.26 0.97 15.25
CA GLU A 224 -22.04 2.17 14.93
C GLU A 224 -21.28 3.16 14.06
N ASN A 225 -19.95 3.02 13.98
CA ASN A 225 -19.06 3.88 13.21
C ASN A 225 -19.40 3.91 11.72
N ILE A 226 -19.35 5.09 11.12
CA ILE A 226 -19.36 5.28 9.67
C ILE A 226 -17.90 5.44 9.26
N ASP A 227 -17.34 4.45 8.57
CA ASP A 227 -15.92 4.45 8.21
C ASP A 227 -15.74 4.53 6.70
N TYR A 228 -14.64 5.17 6.29
CA TYR A 228 -14.26 5.27 4.90
C TYR A 228 -12.89 4.65 4.66
N SER A 229 -12.78 3.84 3.62
CA SER A 229 -11.52 3.28 3.13
C SER A 229 -11.34 3.63 1.66
N ILE A 230 -10.39 4.50 1.36
CA ILE A 230 -10.09 4.96 0.01
C ILE A 230 -8.67 4.50 -0.36
N LEU A 231 -8.60 3.50 -1.25
CA LEU A 231 -7.34 2.85 -1.60
C LEU A 231 -6.82 3.30 -2.96
N GLY A 232 -5.49 3.39 -3.09
CA GLY A 232 -4.83 3.56 -4.38
C GLY A 232 -3.51 4.31 -4.28
N ALA A 233 -2.62 4.08 -5.25
CA ALA A 233 -1.31 4.74 -5.30
C ALA A 233 -1.40 6.26 -5.54
N ALA A 234 -0.29 6.97 -5.35
CA ALA A 234 -0.19 8.39 -5.66
C ALA A 234 -0.57 8.66 -7.14
N GLY A 235 -1.33 9.71 -7.42
CA GLY A 235 -1.80 10.01 -8.79
C GLY A 235 -2.92 9.11 -9.31
N SER A 236 -3.39 8.12 -8.54
CA SER A 236 -4.48 7.22 -8.97
C SER A 236 -5.86 7.87 -9.04
N GLY A 237 -6.04 9.09 -8.51
CA GLY A 237 -7.34 9.77 -8.51
C GLY A 237 -8.21 9.53 -7.28
N LYS A 238 -7.63 9.12 -6.13
CA LYS A 238 -8.36 8.97 -4.85
C LYS A 238 -9.26 10.16 -4.52
N SER A 239 -8.74 11.38 -4.64
CA SER A 239 -9.46 12.62 -4.35
C SER A 239 -10.76 12.81 -5.16
N SER A 240 -10.83 12.30 -6.40
CA SER A 240 -12.05 12.34 -7.22
C SER A 240 -13.17 11.45 -6.66
N ILE A 241 -12.79 10.37 -5.98
CA ILE A 241 -13.72 9.45 -5.29
C ILE A 241 -14.09 10.04 -3.93
N THR A 242 -13.10 10.49 -3.16
CA THR A 242 -13.28 11.02 -1.80
C THR A 242 -14.29 12.17 -1.74
N LYS A 243 -14.26 13.10 -2.70
CA LYS A 243 -15.22 14.22 -2.78
C LYS A 243 -16.68 13.78 -2.88
N LYS A 244 -16.95 12.58 -3.39
CA LYS A 244 -18.31 12.06 -3.63
C LYS A 244 -18.78 11.14 -2.51
N LEU A 245 -17.87 10.33 -1.98
CA LEU A 245 -18.22 9.31 -0.98
C LEU A 245 -18.32 9.86 0.44
N ILE A 246 -17.42 10.77 0.82
CA ILE A 246 -17.37 11.25 2.20
C ILE A 246 -18.45 12.31 2.43
N GLN A 247 -19.39 11.99 3.32
CA GLN A 247 -20.47 12.87 3.75
C GLN A 247 -20.25 13.28 5.22
N GLY A 248 -20.68 14.48 5.59
CA GLY A 248 -20.55 15.00 6.96
C GLY A 248 -19.27 15.79 7.23
N ASP A 249 -19.09 16.17 8.50
CA ASP A 249 -17.93 16.93 8.97
C ASP A 249 -16.70 16.03 9.10
N LYS A 250 -15.73 16.20 8.18
CA LYS A 250 -14.48 15.43 8.17
C LYS A 250 -13.65 15.59 9.44
N LEU A 251 -13.81 16.70 10.17
CA LEU A 251 -13.06 16.96 11.40
C LEU A 251 -13.45 16.00 12.52
N ASP A 252 -14.65 15.41 12.45
CA ASP A 252 -15.11 14.40 13.40
C ASP A 252 -14.52 13.00 13.15
N PHE A 253 -13.75 12.82 12.06
CA PHE A 253 -13.11 11.56 11.70
C PHE A 253 -11.64 11.57 12.08
N ALA A 254 -11.14 10.44 12.61
CA ALA A 254 -9.70 10.20 12.67
C ALA A 254 -9.20 9.90 11.23
N ILE A 255 -8.53 10.88 10.63
CA ILE A 255 -8.00 10.80 9.27
C ILE A 255 -6.64 10.13 9.31
N LEU A 256 -6.58 8.92 8.77
CA LEU A 256 -5.39 8.09 8.63
C LEU A 256 -4.78 8.29 7.24
N ALA A 257 -4.08 9.41 7.08
CA ALA A 257 -3.36 9.79 5.87
C ALA A 257 -1.95 10.24 6.23
N THR A 258 -0.93 9.41 5.92
CA THR A 258 0.45 9.69 6.33
C THR A 258 0.97 11.03 5.79
N ASP A 259 0.47 11.48 4.64
CA ASP A 259 0.87 12.75 4.03
C ASP A 259 0.49 13.96 4.91
N ASP A 260 -0.61 13.87 5.66
CA ASP A 260 -1.12 14.91 6.55
C ASP A 260 -0.21 15.12 7.78
N TYR A 261 0.51 14.07 8.20
CA TYR A 261 1.36 14.13 9.40
C TYR A 261 2.75 14.73 9.14
N ARG A 262 3.13 14.87 7.87
CA ARG A 262 4.47 15.34 7.48
C ARG A 262 4.75 16.79 7.89
N GLY A 263 3.69 17.60 7.96
CA GLY A 263 3.76 19.01 8.35
C GLY A 263 4.12 19.25 9.81
N VAL A 264 4.09 18.22 10.67
CA VAL A 264 4.45 18.37 12.09
C VAL A 264 5.96 18.59 12.22
N ILE A 265 6.34 19.75 12.77
CA ILE A 265 7.72 20.18 12.94
C ILE A 265 8.27 19.64 14.26
N LEU A 266 9.44 19.01 14.20
CA LEU A 266 10.15 18.53 15.39
C LEU A 266 11.23 19.52 15.83
N ASP A 267 11.99 20.05 14.87
CA ASP A 267 13.09 21.00 15.08
C ASP A 267 13.02 22.16 14.08
N ASP A 268 12.75 23.37 14.55
CA ASP A 268 12.59 24.56 13.72
C ASP A 268 13.87 24.90 12.94
N ALA A 269 15.05 24.65 13.53
CA ALA A 269 16.33 24.95 12.88
C ALA A 269 16.53 24.07 11.64
N HIS A 270 16.21 22.79 11.73
CA HIS A 270 16.32 21.86 10.60
C HIS A 270 15.29 22.15 9.50
N GLU A 271 14.07 22.52 9.88
CA GLU A 271 13.01 22.84 8.91
C GLU A 271 13.28 24.12 8.12
N SER A 272 14.04 25.07 8.69
CA SER A 272 14.43 26.31 8.00
C SER A 272 15.34 26.08 6.78
N ILE A 273 15.96 24.90 6.66
CA ILE A 273 16.84 24.55 5.55
C ILE A 273 15.97 24.18 4.33
N VAL A 274 16.06 24.95 3.25
CA VAL A 274 15.37 24.65 1.98
C VAL A 274 15.97 23.39 1.34
N THR A 275 15.12 22.48 0.85
CA THR A 275 15.57 21.24 0.19
C THR A 275 14.54 20.71 -0.82
N ASP A 276 15.01 20.02 -1.84
CA ASP A 276 14.18 19.20 -2.73
C ASP A 276 13.89 17.79 -2.16
N GLN A 277 14.57 17.38 -1.08
CA GLN A 277 14.43 16.10 -0.39
C GLN A 277 13.34 16.10 0.70
N VAL A 278 12.25 16.84 0.49
CA VAL A 278 11.16 16.99 1.49
C VAL A 278 10.56 15.63 1.89
N LEU A 279 10.46 14.69 0.95
CA LEU A 279 9.97 13.34 1.26
C LEU A 279 10.90 12.61 2.23
N THR A 280 12.20 12.58 1.93
CA THR A 280 13.23 11.98 2.81
C THR A 280 13.21 12.62 4.19
N ARG A 281 13.01 13.94 4.27
CA ARG A 281 12.95 14.67 5.53
C ARG A 281 11.79 14.23 6.42
N THR A 282 10.60 14.12 5.85
CA THR A 282 9.35 14.10 6.62
C THR A 282 8.73 12.71 6.79
N GLN A 283 9.04 11.76 5.89
CA GLN A 283 8.33 10.49 5.80
C GLN A 283 8.42 9.63 7.07
N ASP A 284 9.62 9.44 7.62
CA ASP A 284 9.83 8.56 8.78
C ASP A 284 9.15 9.12 10.04
N THR A 285 9.09 10.45 10.18
CA THR A 285 8.38 11.10 11.28
C THR A 285 6.87 11.00 11.15
N ALA A 286 6.34 11.16 9.92
CA ALA A 286 4.93 10.93 9.66
C ALA A 286 4.55 9.47 9.92
N PHE A 287 5.44 8.52 9.59
CA PHE A 287 5.25 7.12 9.93
C PHE A 287 5.22 6.88 11.44
N SER A 288 6.09 7.57 12.20
CA SER A 288 6.11 7.50 13.65
C SER A 288 4.79 8.00 14.27
N ILE A 289 4.22 9.10 13.74
CA ILE A 289 2.89 9.58 14.15
C ILE A 289 1.81 8.54 13.82
N LYS A 290 1.84 7.94 12.63
CA LYS A 290 0.91 6.88 12.22
C LYS A 290 0.96 5.67 13.17
N GLU A 291 2.14 5.20 13.56
CA GLU A 291 2.29 4.10 14.53
C GLU A 291 1.64 4.44 15.88
N LEU A 292 1.78 5.69 16.34
CA LEU A 292 1.12 6.14 17.56
C LEU A 292 -0.40 6.18 17.36
N VAL A 293 -0.92 6.83 16.31
CA VAL A 293 -2.37 6.88 16.04
C VAL A 293 -2.97 5.46 15.96
N GLN A 294 -2.27 4.51 15.33
CA GLN A 294 -2.66 3.10 15.35
C GLN A 294 -2.82 2.59 16.79
N ASP A 295 -1.81 2.74 17.64
CA ASP A 295 -1.88 2.30 19.04
C ASP A 295 -3.09 2.92 19.77
N ARG A 296 -3.40 4.19 19.52
CA ARG A 296 -4.53 4.89 20.17
C ARG A 296 -5.85 4.26 19.74
N LEU A 297 -6.08 4.17 18.44
CA LEU A 297 -7.32 3.63 17.88
C LEU A 297 -7.51 2.14 18.20
N THR A 298 -6.44 1.34 18.19
CA THR A 298 -6.55 -0.10 18.51
C THR A 298 -6.70 -0.39 20.01
N SER A 299 -6.28 0.54 20.89
CA SER A 299 -6.45 0.41 22.33
C SER A 299 -7.89 0.69 22.81
N LEU A 300 -8.71 1.30 21.96
CA LEU A 300 -10.10 1.65 22.27
C LEU A 300 -11.03 0.45 22.05
N THR A 301 -11.28 -0.33 23.11
CA THR A 301 -12.09 -1.55 23.06
C THR A 301 -13.60 -1.31 23.20
N GLN A 302 -14.01 -0.23 23.87
CA GLN A 302 -15.42 0.06 24.19
C GLN A 302 -16.12 0.97 23.17
N GLY A 303 -15.35 1.68 22.34
CA GLY A 303 -15.88 2.61 21.34
C GLY A 303 -14.77 3.47 20.77
N ARG A 304 -14.94 3.95 19.54
CA ARG A 304 -13.92 4.74 18.82
C ARG A 304 -14.56 5.82 17.95
N PRO A 305 -13.80 6.82 17.48
CA PRO A 305 -14.32 7.74 16.48
C PRO A 305 -14.46 7.05 15.11
N ASN A 306 -15.21 7.71 14.23
CA ASN A 306 -15.23 7.36 12.81
C ASN A 306 -13.83 7.50 12.20
N ILE A 307 -13.49 6.69 11.21
CA ILE A 307 -12.17 6.75 10.56
C ILE A 307 -12.27 7.00 9.05
N ILE A 308 -11.32 7.78 8.53
CA ILE A 308 -11.06 7.89 7.09
C ILE A 308 -9.66 7.34 6.84
N LEU A 309 -9.57 6.24 6.10
CA LEU A 309 -8.32 5.66 5.66
C LEU A 309 -8.02 6.13 4.23
N ASP A 310 -7.01 6.98 4.08
CA ASP A 310 -6.47 7.37 2.77
C ASP A 310 -5.08 6.75 2.63
N CYS A 311 -5.02 5.60 1.95
CA CYS A 311 -3.78 4.83 1.85
C CYS A 311 -3.64 4.12 0.51
N VAL A 312 -2.44 3.63 0.24
CA VAL A 312 -2.17 2.86 -0.99
C VAL A 312 -2.82 1.48 -0.92
N SER A 313 -2.74 0.83 0.24
CA SER A 313 -3.35 -0.46 0.57
C SER A 313 -3.67 -0.54 2.07
N LEU A 314 -4.56 -1.45 2.45
CA LEU A 314 -4.88 -1.69 3.87
C LEU A 314 -3.84 -2.64 4.52
N GLU A 315 -3.36 -2.23 5.68
CA GLU A 315 -2.59 -3.09 6.58
C GLU A 315 -3.52 -3.98 7.41
N GLY A 316 -2.95 -4.97 8.10
CA GLY A 316 -3.73 -5.92 8.91
C GLY A 316 -4.60 -5.23 9.96
N TRP A 317 -4.08 -4.22 10.66
CA TRP A 317 -4.83 -3.51 11.68
C TRP A 317 -5.91 -2.58 11.09
N HIS A 318 -5.68 -1.98 9.92
CA HIS A 318 -6.73 -1.23 9.22
C HIS A 318 -7.90 -2.15 8.89
N ARG A 319 -7.62 -3.36 8.38
CA ARG A 319 -8.67 -4.35 8.09
C ARG A 319 -9.45 -4.69 9.36
N THR A 320 -8.77 -5.00 10.46
CA THR A 320 -9.42 -5.32 11.74
C THR A 320 -10.33 -4.19 12.24
N LEU A 321 -10.01 -2.92 11.96
CA LEU A 321 -10.86 -1.78 12.33
C LEU A 321 -12.15 -1.68 11.49
N LEU A 322 -12.09 -2.10 10.23
CA LEU A 322 -13.17 -1.97 9.25
C LEU A 322 -14.05 -3.23 9.12
N GLU A 323 -13.50 -4.38 9.48
CA GLU A 323 -14.11 -5.70 9.29
C GLU A 323 -15.44 -5.83 10.03
N ASN A 324 -16.41 -6.47 9.37
CA ASN A 324 -17.76 -6.70 9.89
C ASN A 324 -18.53 -5.44 10.30
N ASN A 325 -18.08 -4.25 9.92
CA ASN A 325 -18.85 -3.02 10.05
C ASN A 325 -19.67 -2.79 8.76
N ASN A 326 -20.98 -2.97 8.84
CA ASN A 326 -21.90 -2.80 7.70
C ASN A 326 -22.05 -1.34 7.25
N LYS A 327 -21.56 -0.38 8.03
CA LYS A 327 -21.51 1.05 7.70
C LYS A 327 -20.17 1.48 7.10
N THR A 328 -19.23 0.55 6.89
CA THR A 328 -17.97 0.84 6.18
C THR A 328 -18.22 1.04 4.69
N ILE A 329 -17.79 2.18 4.18
CA ILE A 329 -17.75 2.51 2.76
C ILE A 329 -16.32 2.34 2.26
N SER A 330 -16.09 1.32 1.42
CA SER A 330 -14.76 0.99 0.90
C SER A 330 -14.69 1.17 -0.61
N ALA A 331 -13.63 1.83 -1.08
CA ALA A 331 -13.42 2.14 -2.48
C ALA A 331 -11.95 2.04 -2.90
N VAL A 332 -11.71 1.66 -4.15
CA VAL A 332 -10.38 1.62 -4.76
C VAL A 332 -10.35 2.50 -6.00
N ALA A 333 -9.38 3.41 -6.04
CA ALA A 333 -9.08 4.23 -7.22
C ALA A 333 -8.24 3.44 -8.24
N CYS A 334 -8.91 2.96 -9.29
CA CYS A 334 -8.30 2.14 -10.33
C CYS A 334 -7.92 2.97 -11.56
N LEU A 335 -6.75 3.62 -11.51
CA LEU A 335 -6.09 4.15 -12.71
C LEU A 335 -5.56 2.98 -13.53
N ASN A 336 -6.30 2.52 -14.52
CA ASN A 336 -5.96 1.34 -15.31
C ASN A 336 -4.92 1.61 -16.40
N ASP A 337 -4.73 2.86 -16.83
CA ASP A 337 -3.71 3.27 -17.79
C ASP A 337 -2.45 3.76 -17.07
N ALA A 338 -1.39 2.97 -17.14
CA ALA A 338 -0.12 3.28 -16.50
C ALA A 338 0.63 4.45 -17.16
N THR A 339 0.33 4.79 -18.41
CA THR A 339 0.98 5.91 -19.13
C THR A 339 0.66 7.27 -18.51
N LEU A 340 -0.46 7.34 -17.80
CA LEU A 340 -0.91 8.55 -17.11
C LEU A 340 -0.24 8.73 -15.74
N VAL A 341 0.44 7.71 -15.20
CA VAL A 341 0.99 7.76 -13.84
C VAL A 341 2.02 8.89 -13.69
N PRO A 342 3.09 8.96 -14.51
CA PRO A 342 4.13 9.98 -14.30
C PRO A 342 3.60 11.38 -14.60
N SER A 343 2.78 11.54 -15.65
CA SER A 343 2.24 12.85 -16.04
C SER A 343 1.25 13.40 -15.02
N ARG A 344 0.41 12.56 -14.40
CA ARG A 344 -0.50 13.01 -13.32
C ARG A 344 0.25 13.46 -12.09
N ALA A 345 1.28 12.73 -11.67
CA ALA A 345 2.11 13.14 -10.54
C ALA A 345 2.90 14.43 -10.84
N TYR A 346 3.47 14.54 -12.04
CA TYR A 346 4.16 15.73 -12.50
C TYR A 346 3.25 16.96 -12.54
N ASN A 347 2.08 16.84 -13.15
CA ASN A 347 1.13 17.95 -13.27
C ASN A 347 0.69 18.47 -11.89
N ARG A 348 0.47 17.58 -10.91
CA ARG A 348 0.19 17.98 -9.53
C ARG A 348 1.35 18.73 -8.89
N ALA A 349 2.58 18.28 -9.11
CA ALA A 349 3.76 18.93 -8.56
C ALA A 349 3.95 20.37 -9.07
N ILE A 350 3.58 20.65 -10.32
CA ILE A 350 3.75 21.98 -10.93
C ILE A 350 2.51 22.86 -10.85
N ASP A 351 1.36 22.32 -10.46
CA ASP A 351 0.12 23.08 -10.36
C ASP A 351 0.19 24.06 -9.17
N PRO A 352 0.07 25.37 -9.40
CA PRO A 352 0.15 26.37 -8.34
C PRO A 352 -0.99 26.27 -7.31
N THR A 353 -2.10 25.61 -7.67
CA THR A 353 -3.29 25.38 -6.83
C THR A 353 -3.25 24.07 -6.04
N SER A 354 -2.24 23.22 -6.26
CA SER A 354 -2.03 22.01 -5.45
C SER A 354 -1.83 22.33 -3.97
N SER A 355 -2.21 21.38 -3.11
CA SER A 355 -1.99 21.48 -1.67
C SER A 355 -0.50 21.64 -1.34
N VAL A 356 -0.20 22.17 -0.16
CA VAL A 356 1.18 22.33 0.32
C VAL A 356 1.94 20.99 0.34
N ALA A 357 1.23 19.87 0.49
CA ALA A 357 1.80 18.51 0.47
C ALA A 357 2.18 18.00 -0.93
N ASP A 358 1.61 18.57 -2.00
CA ASP A 358 1.79 18.14 -3.39
C ASP A 358 2.57 19.17 -4.24
N LYS A 359 2.47 20.47 -3.92
CA LYS A 359 3.11 21.55 -4.67
C LYS A 359 4.64 21.47 -4.58
N GLY A 360 5.30 21.51 -5.73
CA GLY A 360 6.76 21.36 -5.87
C GLY A 360 7.29 19.94 -5.64
N ARG A 361 6.43 18.98 -5.28
CA ARG A 361 6.83 17.63 -4.91
C ARG A 361 7.01 16.74 -6.15
N GLN A 362 8.24 16.62 -6.63
CA GLN A 362 8.56 15.68 -7.71
C GLN A 362 8.81 14.28 -7.15
N VAL A 363 7.82 13.39 -7.20
CA VAL A 363 7.99 12.01 -6.75
C VAL A 363 8.82 11.23 -7.77
N ASN A 364 9.77 10.42 -7.28
CA ASN A 364 10.59 9.58 -8.13
C ASN A 364 9.72 8.66 -9.02
N THR A 365 9.91 8.69 -10.34
CA THR A 365 9.10 7.90 -11.29
C THR A 365 9.15 6.40 -10.97
N SER A 366 10.31 5.85 -10.60
CA SER A 366 10.43 4.44 -10.23
C SER A 366 9.64 4.12 -8.96
N ALA A 367 9.63 5.03 -7.98
CA ALA A 367 8.82 4.89 -6.76
C ALA A 367 7.31 4.96 -7.06
N LEU A 368 6.87 5.87 -7.96
CA LEU A 368 5.49 5.97 -8.40
C LEU A 368 5.01 4.68 -9.08
N LEU A 369 5.78 4.18 -10.05
CA LEU A 369 5.47 2.95 -10.78
C LEU A 369 5.44 1.74 -9.84
N LYS A 370 6.39 1.66 -8.91
CA LYS A 370 6.40 0.63 -7.85
C LYS A 370 5.15 0.70 -6.97
N GLY A 371 4.74 1.89 -6.53
CA GLY A 371 3.51 2.07 -5.76
C GLY A 371 2.27 1.57 -6.50
N HIS A 372 2.16 1.84 -7.80
CA HIS A 372 1.07 1.32 -8.63
C HIS A 372 1.11 -0.20 -8.83
N ALA A 373 2.30 -0.78 -9.01
CA ALA A 373 2.47 -2.23 -9.12
C ALA A 373 2.10 -2.95 -7.83
N VAL A 374 2.51 -2.40 -6.68
CA VAL A 374 2.17 -2.94 -5.37
C VAL A 374 0.67 -2.82 -5.09
N ALA A 375 0.06 -1.65 -5.30
CA ALA A 375 -1.38 -1.47 -5.12
C ALA A 375 -2.21 -2.45 -5.98
N SER A 376 -1.76 -2.69 -7.21
CA SER A 376 -2.40 -3.66 -8.11
C SER A 376 -2.23 -5.10 -7.64
N SER A 377 -1.04 -5.49 -7.19
CA SER A 377 -0.78 -6.87 -6.74
C SER A 377 -1.44 -7.19 -5.40
N GLN A 378 -1.63 -6.19 -4.54
CA GLN A 378 -2.23 -6.31 -3.21
C GLN A 378 -3.74 -6.05 -3.19
N LEU A 379 -4.39 -5.86 -4.34
CA LEU A 379 -5.81 -5.49 -4.41
C LEU A 379 -6.68 -6.35 -3.47
N LEU A 380 -6.65 -7.68 -3.64
CA LEU A 380 -7.51 -8.59 -2.87
C LEU A 380 -7.06 -8.77 -1.42
N THR A 381 -5.76 -8.68 -1.14
CA THR A 381 -5.25 -8.76 0.25
C THR A 381 -5.55 -7.49 1.04
N SER A 382 -5.93 -6.40 0.37
CA SER A 382 -6.25 -5.11 0.96
C SER A 382 -7.75 -4.90 1.19
N ILE A 383 -8.62 -5.84 0.80
CA ILE A 383 -10.06 -5.70 0.98
C ILE A 383 -10.45 -6.15 2.41
N PRO A 384 -11.22 -5.34 3.17
CA PRO A 384 -11.72 -5.75 4.48
C PRO A 384 -12.82 -6.80 4.35
N TYR A 385 -12.81 -7.80 5.23
CA TYR A 385 -13.84 -8.84 5.29
C TYR A 385 -15.19 -8.31 5.83
N GLY A 386 -16.30 -8.87 5.36
CA GLY A 386 -17.64 -8.43 5.74
C GLY A 386 -18.05 -7.08 5.15
N VAL A 387 -17.30 -6.56 4.18
CA VAL A 387 -17.49 -5.24 3.56
C VAL A 387 -17.59 -5.37 2.04
N THR A 388 -18.43 -4.53 1.42
CA THR A 388 -18.48 -4.37 -0.04
C THR A 388 -17.52 -3.26 -0.44
N THR A 389 -16.63 -3.55 -1.40
CA THR A 389 -15.64 -2.58 -1.91
C THR A 389 -15.85 -2.31 -3.40
N ASP A 390 -16.01 -1.04 -3.76
CA ASP A 390 -16.18 -0.60 -5.14
C ASP A 390 -14.86 -0.20 -5.78
N LEU A 391 -14.59 -0.70 -6.99
CA LEU A 391 -13.42 -0.38 -7.77
C LEU A 391 -13.82 0.63 -8.85
N TYR A 392 -13.34 1.86 -8.73
CA TYR A 392 -13.70 2.98 -9.58
C TYR A 392 -12.65 3.18 -10.68
N ASP A 393 -13.09 3.28 -11.93
CA ASP A 393 -12.24 3.69 -13.04
C ASP A 393 -11.93 5.18 -12.97
N THR A 394 -10.68 5.50 -12.70
CA THR A 394 -10.22 6.89 -12.57
C THR A 394 -9.43 7.37 -13.79
N ASN A 395 -9.52 6.68 -14.92
CA ASN A 395 -9.03 7.12 -16.22
C ASN A 395 -9.94 8.19 -16.86
N ILE A 396 -10.43 9.10 -16.03
CA ILE A 396 -11.37 10.16 -16.43
C ILE A 396 -10.83 11.50 -15.94
N SER A 397 -11.38 12.59 -16.48
CA SER A 397 -11.12 13.94 -15.99
C SER A 397 -11.63 14.11 -14.57
N GLN A 398 -11.04 15.03 -13.80
CA GLN A 398 -11.30 15.18 -12.37
C GLN A 398 -12.78 15.49 -12.04
N ASP A 399 -13.49 16.15 -12.97
CA ASP A 399 -14.88 16.58 -12.79
C ASP A 399 -15.92 15.54 -13.23
N GLN A 400 -15.49 14.41 -13.81
CA GLN A 400 -16.40 13.37 -14.25
C GLN A 400 -16.71 12.35 -13.15
N ASP A 401 -17.86 11.68 -13.25
CA ASP A 401 -18.19 10.54 -12.41
C ASP A 401 -17.39 9.32 -12.80
N ALA A 402 -16.58 8.83 -11.86
CA ALA A 402 -15.81 7.61 -12.03
C ALA A 402 -16.78 6.42 -12.10
N PRO A 403 -16.85 5.68 -13.22
CA PRO A 403 -17.71 4.52 -13.30
C PRO A 403 -17.09 3.35 -12.51
N ILE A 404 -17.93 2.51 -11.92
CA ILE A 404 -17.49 1.29 -11.23
C ILE A 404 -17.09 0.25 -12.29
N LEU A 405 -15.85 -0.26 -12.22
CA LEU A 405 -15.37 -1.32 -13.10
C LEU A 405 -15.57 -2.72 -12.51
N ALA A 406 -15.59 -2.82 -11.18
CA ALA A 406 -15.86 -4.07 -10.46
C ALA A 406 -16.26 -3.79 -9.00
N ARG A 407 -16.86 -4.78 -8.35
CA ARG A 407 -17.25 -4.74 -6.95
C ARG A 407 -16.82 -6.03 -6.26
N VAL A 408 -16.11 -5.92 -5.15
CA VAL A 408 -15.70 -7.05 -4.31
C VAL A 408 -16.64 -7.15 -3.12
N ILE A 409 -17.28 -8.31 -2.98
CA ILE A 409 -18.33 -8.58 -1.99
C ILE A 409 -17.83 -9.68 -1.07
N THR A 410 -17.57 -9.34 0.20
CA THR A 410 -16.99 -10.28 1.19
C THR A 410 -17.93 -10.58 2.37
N ASN A 411 -19.14 -10.03 2.37
CA ASN A 411 -20.17 -10.30 3.38
C ASN A 411 -21.04 -11.53 3.04
N ASN A 412 -20.89 -12.09 1.84
CA ASN A 412 -21.56 -13.32 1.44
C ASN A 412 -20.86 -14.57 2.00
N THR A 413 -21.59 -15.69 2.08
CA THR A 413 -21.02 -17.00 2.46
C THR A 413 -19.83 -17.38 1.58
N VAL A 414 -19.93 -17.12 0.27
CA VAL A 414 -18.83 -17.25 -0.69
C VAL A 414 -18.48 -15.85 -1.18
N PRO A 415 -17.21 -15.41 -1.08
CA PRO A 415 -16.82 -14.09 -1.52
C PRO A 415 -16.90 -13.98 -3.05
N GLN A 416 -17.39 -12.85 -3.55
CA GLN A 416 -17.66 -12.64 -4.97
C GLN A 416 -16.98 -11.38 -5.50
N ILE A 417 -16.57 -11.42 -6.77
CA ILE A 417 -16.13 -10.25 -7.52
C ILE A 417 -17.04 -10.08 -8.71
N GLU A 418 -17.88 -9.04 -8.68
CA GLU A 418 -18.69 -8.65 -9.83
C GLU A 418 -17.86 -7.76 -10.76
N ILE A 419 -17.68 -8.19 -12.00
CA ILE A 419 -16.86 -7.49 -13.00
C ILE A 419 -17.80 -6.85 -14.01
N PHE A 420 -17.91 -5.51 -13.97
CA PHE A 420 -18.74 -4.73 -14.89
C PHE A 420 -17.98 -4.32 -16.15
N ASN A 421 -16.65 -4.20 -16.07
CA ASN A 421 -15.78 -3.92 -17.21
C ASN A 421 -14.52 -4.79 -17.16
N LEU A 422 -14.55 -5.91 -17.87
CA LEU A 422 -13.47 -6.89 -17.87
C LEU A 422 -12.16 -6.32 -18.43
N ALA A 423 -12.24 -5.53 -19.51
CA ALA A 423 -11.04 -4.96 -20.13
C ALA A 423 -10.32 -3.99 -19.20
N LYS A 424 -11.04 -3.07 -18.56
CA LYS A 424 -10.46 -2.08 -17.64
C LYS A 424 -9.92 -2.72 -16.36
N LEU A 425 -10.65 -3.67 -15.76
CA LEU A 425 -10.16 -4.40 -14.59
C LEU A 425 -8.88 -5.17 -14.91
N ALA A 426 -8.86 -5.93 -16.00
CA ALA A 426 -7.69 -6.72 -16.38
C ALA A 426 -6.47 -5.81 -16.63
N SER A 427 -6.70 -4.63 -17.21
CA SER A 427 -5.68 -3.62 -17.43
C SER A 427 -5.10 -3.07 -16.14
N PHE A 428 -5.97 -2.76 -15.18
CA PHE A 428 -5.55 -2.36 -13.84
C PHE A 428 -4.67 -3.43 -13.18
N LEU A 429 -5.08 -4.70 -13.24
CA LEU A 429 -4.35 -5.83 -12.63
C LEU A 429 -2.98 -6.07 -13.28
N CYS A 430 -2.84 -5.81 -14.58
CA CYS A 430 -1.55 -5.92 -15.28
C CYS A 430 -0.49 -4.94 -14.77
N LYS A 431 -0.86 -3.88 -14.03
CA LYS A 431 0.11 -2.98 -13.44
C LYS A 431 1.02 -3.65 -12.40
N SER A 432 0.61 -4.80 -11.85
CA SER A 432 1.48 -5.64 -11.03
C SER A 432 2.82 -5.98 -11.69
N ASN A 433 2.90 -5.92 -13.04
CA ASN A 433 4.09 -6.22 -13.84
C ASN A 433 4.70 -4.96 -14.50
N LEU A 434 4.49 -3.77 -13.94
CA LEU A 434 5.15 -2.55 -14.44
C LEU A 434 6.68 -2.68 -14.31
N ASN A 435 7.37 -2.25 -15.36
CA ASN A 435 8.80 -1.97 -15.31
C ASN A 435 9.01 -0.69 -14.50
N GLN A 436 9.54 -0.84 -13.30
CA GLN A 436 9.77 0.26 -12.37
C GLN A 436 10.87 1.20 -12.88
N GLU A 437 11.73 0.77 -13.79
CA GLU A 437 12.82 1.58 -14.37
C GLU A 437 12.45 2.19 -15.73
N ALA A 438 11.16 2.22 -16.08
CA ALA A 438 10.72 2.76 -17.36
C ALA A 438 11.03 4.26 -17.48
N LEU A 439 11.62 4.65 -18.62
CA LEU A 439 11.97 6.04 -18.92
C LEU A 439 11.05 6.70 -19.95
N LYS A 440 10.12 5.93 -20.53
CA LYS A 440 9.12 6.36 -21.52
C LYS A 440 7.95 5.36 -21.53
N ASN A 441 6.83 5.77 -22.13
CA ASN A 441 5.61 4.95 -22.19
C ASN A 441 5.85 3.53 -22.75
N ASN A 442 6.69 3.39 -23.77
CA ASN A 442 6.95 2.10 -24.43
C ASN A 442 7.70 1.10 -23.53
N ASP A 443 8.35 1.59 -22.47
CA ASP A 443 9.15 0.76 -21.57
C ASP A 443 8.36 0.36 -20.30
N LEU A 444 7.13 0.86 -20.13
CA LEU A 444 6.31 0.70 -18.90
C LEU A 444 6.02 -0.74 -18.53
N TYR A 445 5.98 -1.62 -19.51
CA TYR A 445 5.80 -3.05 -19.32
C TYR A 445 7.04 -3.76 -19.82
N TYR A 446 7.51 -4.77 -19.09
CA TYR A 446 8.68 -5.55 -19.51
C TYR A 446 8.46 -6.19 -20.88
N THR A 447 9.04 -5.59 -21.92
CA THR A 447 9.19 -6.24 -23.22
C THR A 447 10.40 -7.16 -23.14
N SER A 448 10.20 -8.46 -22.93
CA SER A 448 11.28 -9.38 -23.26
C SER A 448 11.35 -9.49 -24.79
N LYS A 449 12.56 -9.74 -25.32
CA LYS A 449 12.76 -10.26 -26.68
C LYS A 449 11.94 -11.55 -26.97
N ASN A 450 11.14 -12.06 -26.02
CA ASN A 450 10.17 -13.15 -26.13
C ASN A 450 8.76 -12.83 -25.52
N GLY A 451 8.29 -11.57 -25.63
CA GLY A 451 6.85 -11.27 -25.68
C GLY A 451 6.03 -11.36 -24.38
N TYR A 452 6.16 -10.35 -23.52
CA TYR A 452 5.00 -9.84 -22.78
C TYR A 452 4.70 -8.42 -23.21
N GLN A 453 3.83 -8.30 -24.21
CA GLN A 453 3.03 -7.09 -24.41
C GLN A 453 1.79 -7.16 -23.51
N TYR A 454 1.19 -6.01 -23.30
CA TYR A 454 -0.15 -5.79 -22.75
C TYR A 454 -1.26 -6.42 -23.65
N ASP A 455 -1.10 -7.70 -23.99
CA ASP A 455 -1.98 -8.52 -24.85
C ASP A 455 -3.06 -9.24 -24.01
N SER A 456 -4.14 -9.63 -24.68
CA SER A 456 -5.33 -10.21 -24.09
C SER A 456 -5.05 -11.50 -23.31
N GLN A 457 -4.01 -12.26 -23.66
CA GLN A 457 -3.62 -13.49 -22.95
C GLN A 457 -3.14 -13.21 -21.53
N HIS A 458 -2.26 -12.21 -21.37
CA HIS A 458 -1.73 -11.87 -20.06
C HIS A 458 -2.81 -11.21 -19.18
N ARG A 459 -3.66 -10.36 -19.78
CA ARG A 459 -4.84 -9.79 -19.11
C ARG A 459 -5.80 -10.86 -18.60
N ALA A 460 -6.07 -11.89 -19.40
CA ALA A 460 -6.87 -13.03 -18.99
C ALA A 460 -6.23 -13.80 -17.82
N GLU A 461 -4.91 -13.99 -17.84
CA GLU A 461 -4.17 -14.66 -16.77
C GLU A 461 -4.34 -13.91 -15.43
N GLN A 462 -4.24 -12.58 -15.44
CA GLN A 462 -4.42 -11.77 -14.24
C GLN A 462 -5.85 -11.84 -13.67
N ILE A 463 -6.87 -11.92 -14.54
CA ILE A 463 -8.25 -12.16 -14.10
C ILE A 463 -8.40 -13.54 -13.47
N LEU A 464 -7.83 -14.58 -14.09
CA LEU A 464 -7.93 -15.95 -13.57
C LEU A 464 -7.20 -16.13 -12.23
N LYS A 465 -6.14 -15.36 -11.96
CA LYS A 465 -5.45 -15.35 -10.66
C LYS A 465 -6.34 -14.87 -9.50
N LEU A 466 -7.43 -14.14 -9.78
CA LEU A 466 -8.37 -13.73 -8.74
C LEU A 466 -9.19 -14.91 -8.18
N VAL A 467 -9.42 -15.96 -8.96
CA VAL A 467 -10.26 -17.11 -8.56
C VAL A 467 -9.62 -17.90 -7.41
N PRO A 468 -8.39 -18.44 -7.53
CA PRO A 468 -7.74 -19.17 -6.43
C PRO A 468 -7.18 -18.24 -5.36
N ALA A 469 -7.37 -16.93 -5.47
CA ALA A 469 -7.01 -16.03 -4.39
C ALA A 469 -7.94 -16.32 -3.21
N CYS A 470 -7.36 -16.48 -2.03
CA CYS A 470 -8.12 -16.62 -0.79
C CYS A 470 -8.12 -15.29 -0.05
N LEU A 471 -9.19 -15.05 0.70
CA LEU A 471 -9.12 -14.07 1.78
C LEU A 471 -8.01 -14.52 2.77
N PRO A 472 -7.24 -13.59 3.35
CA PRO A 472 -6.17 -13.97 4.29
C PRO A 472 -6.66 -14.77 5.51
N TYR A 473 -7.97 -14.72 5.78
CA TYR A 473 -8.60 -15.25 7.00
C TYR A 473 -9.67 -16.31 6.72
N LYS A 474 -9.96 -16.62 5.45
CA LYS A 474 -10.92 -17.66 5.03
C LYS A 474 -10.35 -18.37 3.81
N LYS A 475 -10.24 -19.70 3.86
CA LYS A 475 -9.74 -20.52 2.73
C LYS A 475 -10.71 -20.61 1.54
N ASP A 476 -11.75 -19.78 1.55
CA ASP A 476 -12.72 -19.72 0.48
C ASP A 476 -12.14 -18.93 -0.69
N ASN A 477 -12.25 -19.53 -1.87
CA ASN A 477 -11.88 -18.94 -3.14
C ASN A 477 -12.93 -17.91 -3.58
N TYR A 478 -12.52 -16.92 -4.37
CA TYR A 478 -13.47 -16.00 -4.98
C TYR A 478 -14.22 -16.64 -6.13
N GLU A 479 -15.51 -16.31 -6.25
CA GLU A 479 -16.24 -16.47 -7.50
C GLU A 479 -16.25 -15.16 -8.28
N LEU A 480 -15.99 -15.21 -9.58
CA LEU A 480 -16.06 -14.05 -10.46
C LEU A 480 -17.37 -14.07 -11.24
N ILE A 481 -18.15 -13.00 -11.15
CA ILE A 481 -19.39 -12.82 -11.90
C ILE A 481 -19.14 -11.79 -13.00
N LEU A 482 -19.10 -12.23 -14.25
CA LEU A 482 -18.92 -11.34 -15.39
C LEU A 482 -20.26 -10.75 -15.81
N ARG A 483 -20.35 -9.41 -15.83
CA ARG A 483 -21.56 -8.65 -16.15
C ARG A 483 -21.35 -7.79 -17.39
N SER A 484 -22.40 -7.61 -18.18
CA SER A 484 -22.33 -6.73 -19.35
C SER A 484 -22.22 -5.28 -18.90
N ASN A 485 -21.19 -4.56 -19.34
CA ASN A 485 -21.00 -3.13 -19.08
C ASN A 485 -22.24 -2.26 -19.45
N LYS A 486 -23.03 -2.67 -20.46
CA LYS A 486 -24.20 -1.89 -20.91
C LYS A 486 -25.50 -2.22 -20.19
N SER A 487 -25.73 -3.49 -19.86
CA SER A 487 -27.02 -3.93 -19.29
C SER A 487 -26.93 -4.35 -17.83
N GLY A 488 -25.74 -4.42 -17.23
CA GLY A 488 -25.50 -4.91 -15.88
C GLY A 488 -25.78 -6.41 -15.68
N MET A 489 -26.38 -7.08 -16.67
CA MET A 489 -26.80 -8.48 -16.56
C MET A 489 -25.59 -9.42 -16.50
N PRO A 490 -25.59 -10.40 -15.57
CA PRO A 490 -24.55 -11.41 -15.51
C PRO A 490 -24.65 -12.34 -16.72
N TYR A 491 -23.50 -12.71 -17.30
CA TYR A 491 -23.44 -13.59 -18.46
C TYR A 491 -22.57 -14.82 -18.25
N ALA A 492 -21.63 -14.77 -17.31
CA ALA A 492 -20.76 -15.88 -16.97
C ALA A 492 -20.32 -15.82 -15.51
N LYS A 493 -20.05 -17.00 -14.94
CA LYS A 493 -19.45 -17.19 -13.62
C LYS A 493 -18.17 -18.01 -13.75
N ILE A 494 -17.09 -17.55 -13.11
CA ILE A 494 -15.81 -18.29 -13.02
C ILE A 494 -15.59 -18.67 -11.56
N TYR A 495 -15.28 -19.93 -11.31
CA TYR A 495 -15.11 -20.45 -9.94
C TYR A 495 -14.11 -21.60 -9.90
N LEU A 496 -13.55 -21.87 -8.72
CA LEU A 496 -12.70 -23.04 -8.50
C LEU A 496 -13.57 -24.25 -8.16
N SER A 497 -13.28 -25.38 -8.80
CA SER A 497 -13.85 -26.70 -8.46
C SER A 497 -12.73 -27.69 -8.17
N ASP A 498 -13.08 -28.90 -7.73
CA ASP A 498 -12.11 -29.99 -7.46
C ASP A 498 -11.22 -30.30 -8.68
N ASN A 499 -11.73 -30.09 -9.89
CA ASN A 499 -11.03 -30.34 -11.15
C ASN A 499 -10.37 -29.07 -11.74
N GLY A 500 -10.20 -28.03 -10.93
CA GLY A 500 -9.64 -26.74 -11.34
C GLY A 500 -10.69 -25.67 -11.63
N ILE A 501 -10.26 -24.58 -12.28
CA ILE A 501 -11.10 -23.42 -12.59
C ILE A 501 -12.14 -23.79 -13.66
N LYS A 502 -13.40 -23.43 -13.44
CA LYS A 502 -14.52 -23.66 -14.37
C LYS A 502 -15.16 -22.35 -14.79
N LEU A 503 -15.78 -22.38 -15.98
CA LEU A 503 -16.62 -21.31 -16.52
C LEU A 503 -18.06 -21.83 -16.66
N GLU A 504 -18.99 -21.22 -15.93
CA GLU A 504 -20.42 -21.44 -16.06
C GLU A 504 -21.05 -20.31 -16.88
N ILE A 505 -21.91 -20.66 -17.83
CA ILE A 505 -22.63 -19.70 -18.67
C ILE A 505 -23.97 -19.38 -18.02
N LEU A 506 -24.15 -18.11 -17.62
CA LEU A 506 -25.40 -17.64 -17.03
C LEU A 506 -26.36 -17.10 -18.10
N ASN A 507 -25.81 -16.48 -19.16
CA ASN A 507 -26.60 -15.97 -20.28
C ASN A 507 -25.83 -16.08 -21.60
N LEU A 508 -26.21 -17.08 -22.41
CA LEU A 508 -25.54 -17.39 -23.68
C LEU A 508 -25.61 -16.23 -24.70
N LYS A 509 -26.76 -15.55 -24.81
CA LYS A 509 -26.94 -14.46 -25.77
C LYS A 509 -26.04 -13.27 -25.41
N ALA A 510 -25.94 -12.94 -24.13
CA ALA A 510 -25.06 -11.88 -23.65
C ALA A 510 -23.58 -12.24 -23.83
N LEU A 511 -23.18 -13.49 -23.52
CA LEU A 511 -21.82 -14.00 -23.75
C LEU A 511 -21.41 -13.88 -25.22
N LEU A 512 -22.26 -14.38 -26.13
CA LEU A 512 -22.01 -14.32 -27.58
C LEU A 512 -21.89 -12.89 -28.10
N LYS A 513 -22.65 -11.95 -27.53
CA LYS A 513 -22.53 -10.53 -27.86
C LYS A 513 -21.16 -9.96 -27.49
N VAL A 514 -20.60 -10.34 -26.33
CA VAL A 514 -19.25 -9.92 -25.94
C VAL A 514 -18.19 -10.56 -26.86
N LEU A 515 -18.34 -11.85 -27.19
CA LEU A 515 -17.40 -12.57 -28.06
C LEU A 515 -17.41 -12.11 -29.52
N GLY A 516 -18.56 -11.69 -30.04
CA GLY A 516 -18.77 -11.36 -31.45
C GLY A 516 -18.75 -9.86 -31.79
N ASN A 517 -18.70 -8.97 -30.80
CA ASN A 517 -18.78 -7.54 -31.05
C ASN A 517 -17.42 -6.92 -31.42
N GLN A 518 -17.28 -6.52 -32.69
CA GLN A 518 -16.09 -5.82 -33.20
C GLN A 518 -15.81 -4.49 -32.48
N LYS A 519 -16.82 -3.81 -31.92
CA LYS A 519 -16.64 -2.58 -31.12
C LYS A 519 -16.17 -2.84 -29.68
N MET A 520 -16.25 -4.08 -29.20
CA MET A 520 -15.72 -4.54 -27.90
C MET A 520 -14.51 -5.46 -28.11
N HIS A 521 -13.71 -5.17 -29.14
CA HIS A 521 -12.60 -6.01 -29.60
C HIS A 521 -11.71 -6.48 -28.44
N ASP A 522 -11.31 -5.57 -27.56
CA ASP A 522 -10.40 -5.88 -26.45
C ASP A 522 -11.04 -6.80 -25.38
N GLU A 523 -12.26 -6.49 -24.93
CA GLU A 523 -13.00 -7.31 -23.96
C GLU A 523 -13.31 -8.71 -24.50
N GLY A 524 -13.71 -8.79 -25.77
CA GLY A 524 -13.94 -10.05 -26.47
C GLY A 524 -12.67 -10.91 -26.53
N TRP A 525 -11.52 -10.33 -26.87
CA TRP A 525 -10.26 -11.07 -26.91
C TRP A 525 -9.80 -11.56 -25.53
N ILE A 526 -9.99 -10.76 -24.48
CA ILE A 526 -9.69 -11.19 -23.11
C ILE A 526 -10.57 -12.37 -22.74
N LEU A 527 -11.88 -12.29 -23.02
CA LEU A 527 -12.81 -13.40 -22.75
C LEU A 527 -12.47 -14.66 -23.55
N LYS A 528 -12.09 -14.54 -24.83
CA LYS A 528 -11.57 -15.67 -25.63
C LYS A 528 -10.34 -16.30 -24.98
N SER A 529 -9.42 -15.47 -24.51
CA SER A 529 -8.21 -15.91 -23.81
C SER A 529 -8.50 -16.59 -22.48
N ILE A 530 -9.51 -16.14 -21.73
CA ILE A 530 -10.00 -16.81 -20.51
C ILE A 530 -10.52 -18.20 -20.86
N ILE A 531 -11.39 -18.33 -21.86
CA ILE A 531 -11.96 -19.61 -22.30
C ILE A 531 -10.85 -20.58 -22.71
N MET A 532 -9.86 -20.13 -23.48
CA MET A 532 -8.72 -20.95 -23.87
C MET A 532 -7.89 -21.38 -22.65
N GLN A 533 -7.55 -20.48 -21.73
CA GLN A 533 -6.73 -20.82 -20.56
C GLN A 533 -7.44 -21.78 -19.61
N ILE A 534 -8.76 -21.66 -19.44
CA ILE A 534 -9.56 -22.63 -18.68
C ILE A 534 -9.52 -24.00 -19.37
N HIS A 535 -9.65 -24.07 -20.70
CA HIS A 535 -9.65 -25.34 -21.42
C HIS A 535 -8.28 -26.05 -21.38
N TYR A 536 -7.20 -25.30 -21.61
CA TYR A 536 -5.84 -25.83 -21.73
C TYR A 536 -5.05 -25.80 -20.41
N GLY A 537 -5.65 -25.31 -19.32
CA GLY A 537 -5.08 -25.26 -17.97
C GLY A 537 -4.03 -24.18 -17.73
N SER A 538 -3.33 -23.69 -18.76
CA SER A 538 -2.31 -22.64 -18.61
C SER A 538 -2.10 -21.79 -19.86
N MET A 539 -1.58 -20.57 -19.69
CA MET A 539 -1.16 -19.71 -20.80
C MET A 539 -0.05 -20.36 -21.65
N ALA A 540 0.87 -21.11 -21.04
CA ALA A 540 1.94 -21.81 -21.76
C ALA A 540 1.37 -22.84 -22.75
N ALA A 541 0.42 -23.66 -22.28
CA ALA A 541 -0.27 -24.65 -23.12
C ALA A 541 -1.08 -23.97 -24.23
N VAL A 542 -1.72 -22.83 -23.95
CA VAL A 542 -2.41 -22.04 -25.00
C VAL A 542 -1.42 -21.56 -26.06
N LYS A 543 -0.26 -21.00 -25.69
CA LYS A 543 0.76 -20.53 -26.64
C LYS A 543 1.30 -21.67 -27.52
N GLU A 544 1.54 -22.84 -26.94
CA GLU A 544 1.98 -24.04 -27.67
C GLU A 544 0.94 -24.50 -28.70
N ASN A 545 -0.32 -24.60 -28.28
CA ASN A 545 -1.41 -25.00 -29.18
C ASN A 545 -1.66 -23.97 -30.28
N ILE A 546 -1.51 -22.66 -29.99
CA ILE A 546 -1.65 -21.59 -30.99
C ILE A 546 -0.56 -21.70 -32.05
N LYS A 547 0.70 -21.99 -31.66
CA LYS A 547 1.79 -22.22 -32.61
C LYS A 547 1.50 -23.40 -33.54
N LYS A 548 0.89 -24.46 -33.01
CA LYS A 548 0.61 -25.69 -33.75
C LYS A 548 -0.61 -25.63 -34.66
N TYR A 549 -1.67 -24.94 -34.24
CA TYR A 549 -2.99 -25.03 -34.87
C TYR A 549 -3.58 -23.70 -35.32
N GLY A 550 -2.96 -22.57 -34.95
CA GLY A 550 -3.49 -21.23 -35.18
C GLY A 550 -4.52 -20.81 -34.13
N ARG A 551 -4.56 -19.50 -33.84
CA ARG A 551 -5.36 -18.91 -32.74
C ARG A 551 -6.86 -19.22 -32.83
N GLU A 552 -7.45 -19.06 -34.02
CA GLU A 552 -8.89 -19.29 -34.23
C GLU A 552 -9.29 -20.75 -34.02
N LYS A 553 -8.44 -21.71 -34.43
CA LYS A 553 -8.71 -23.14 -34.27
C LYS A 553 -8.63 -23.56 -32.80
N VAL A 554 -7.64 -23.06 -32.06
CA VAL A 554 -7.49 -23.29 -30.62
C VAL A 554 -8.69 -22.74 -29.86
N PHE A 555 -9.14 -21.53 -30.20
CA PHE A 555 -10.34 -20.94 -29.60
C PHE A 555 -11.60 -21.76 -29.92
N TYR A 556 -11.79 -22.19 -31.16
CA TYR A 556 -12.92 -23.03 -31.57
C TYR A 556 -12.97 -24.35 -30.78
N LEU A 557 -11.83 -25.02 -30.60
CA LEU A 557 -11.75 -26.26 -29.82
C LEU A 557 -12.12 -26.03 -28.35
N ALA A 558 -11.58 -24.98 -27.73
CA ALA A 558 -11.92 -24.60 -26.37
C ALA A 558 -13.42 -24.32 -26.21
N CYS A 559 -14.02 -23.60 -27.16
CA CYS A 559 -15.46 -23.34 -27.14
C CYS A 559 -16.30 -24.61 -27.32
N ARG A 560 -15.90 -25.56 -28.18
CA ARG A 560 -16.67 -26.81 -28.34
C ARG A 560 -16.72 -27.62 -27.04
N HIS A 561 -15.66 -27.56 -26.24
CA HIS A 561 -15.57 -28.28 -24.97
C HIS A 561 -16.29 -27.56 -23.83
N ILE A 562 -16.08 -26.24 -23.71
CA ILE A 562 -16.61 -25.44 -22.60
C ILE A 562 -18.05 -24.96 -22.89
N LEU A 563 -18.40 -24.77 -24.16
CA LEU A 563 -19.67 -24.22 -24.63
C LEU A 563 -20.35 -25.22 -25.60
N PRO A 564 -20.65 -26.47 -25.19
CA PRO A 564 -21.08 -27.55 -26.11
C PRO A 564 -22.38 -27.25 -26.86
N LYS A 565 -23.18 -26.28 -26.38
CA LYS A 565 -24.42 -25.82 -27.03
C LYS A 565 -24.20 -24.77 -28.13
N ILE A 566 -22.97 -24.30 -28.37
CA ILE A 566 -22.67 -23.27 -29.37
C ILE A 566 -22.18 -23.90 -30.68
N ARG A 567 -22.98 -23.77 -31.75
CA ARG A 567 -22.52 -24.01 -33.12
C ARG A 567 -21.69 -22.82 -33.59
N ILE A 568 -20.38 -22.85 -33.34
CA ILE A 568 -19.44 -21.89 -33.95
C ILE A 568 -19.17 -22.36 -35.39
N ALA A 569 -19.09 -21.44 -36.35
CA ALA A 569 -18.71 -21.78 -37.71
C ALA A 569 -17.30 -22.41 -37.72
N LYS A 570 -17.18 -23.59 -38.32
CA LYS A 570 -15.90 -24.31 -38.42
C LYS A 570 -14.94 -23.49 -39.30
N PRO A 571 -13.65 -23.33 -38.94
CA PRO A 571 -12.69 -22.69 -39.84
C PRO A 571 -12.64 -23.41 -41.19
N LYS A 572 -12.51 -22.65 -42.29
CA LYS A 572 -12.67 -23.14 -43.68
C LYS A 572 -11.68 -24.26 -44.08
N ASP A 573 -10.60 -24.50 -43.32
CA ASP A 573 -9.57 -25.52 -43.62
C ASP A 573 -9.58 -26.76 -42.69
N SER A 574 -10.75 -27.21 -42.23
CA SER A 574 -10.84 -28.17 -41.12
C SER A 574 -10.86 -29.67 -41.52
N LYS A 575 -9.72 -30.21 -41.97
CA LYS A 575 -9.45 -31.67 -42.02
C LYS A 575 -8.59 -32.14 -40.83
N VAL A 576 -9.14 -32.20 -39.62
CA VAL A 576 -8.55 -32.98 -38.50
C VAL A 576 -9.69 -33.59 -37.67
N LYS A 577 -9.58 -34.89 -37.34
CA LYS A 577 -10.50 -35.61 -36.45
C LYS A 577 -10.46 -35.01 -35.04
N PRO A 578 -11.58 -34.98 -34.30
CA PRO A 578 -11.58 -34.57 -32.89
C PRO A 578 -10.59 -35.44 -32.10
N LEU A 579 -9.73 -34.80 -31.29
CA LEU A 579 -8.94 -35.52 -30.30
C LEU A 579 -9.93 -36.13 -29.29
N THR A 580 -9.78 -37.44 -29.08
CA THR A 580 -10.43 -38.16 -27.99
C THR A 580 -10.11 -37.44 -26.67
N PRO A 581 -11.08 -37.23 -25.77
CA PRO A 581 -10.76 -36.72 -24.44
C PRO A 581 -9.77 -37.69 -23.79
N ILE A 582 -8.62 -37.18 -23.35
CA ILE A 582 -7.72 -37.93 -22.47
C ILE A 582 -8.42 -37.95 -21.10
N TYR A 583 -9.29 -38.94 -20.91
CA TYR A 583 -9.52 -39.49 -19.58
C TYR A 583 -8.41 -40.53 -19.34
N ASP A 584 -7.94 -40.60 -18.10
CA ASP A 584 -6.77 -41.36 -17.62
C ASP A 584 -5.37 -40.81 -17.92
N THR A 585 -4.96 -39.88 -17.06
CA THR A 585 -3.72 -40.11 -16.30
C THR A 585 -4.09 -40.19 -14.82
N GLN A 586 -4.20 -41.41 -14.29
CA GLN A 586 -4.01 -41.65 -12.87
C GLN A 586 -2.61 -41.15 -12.49
N ILE A 587 -2.52 -39.97 -11.89
CA ILE A 587 -1.39 -39.67 -11.03
C ILE A 587 -1.64 -40.48 -9.76
N ARG A 588 -0.89 -41.59 -9.63
CA ARG A 588 -0.79 -42.33 -8.37
C ARG A 588 -0.49 -41.33 -7.26
N VAL A 589 -1.41 -41.25 -6.31
CA VAL A 589 -1.16 -40.70 -4.98
C VAL A 589 -0.11 -41.60 -4.33
N GLY A 590 1.16 -41.23 -4.49
CA GLY A 590 2.27 -41.82 -3.76
C GLY A 590 2.20 -41.36 -2.31
N LYS A 591 1.75 -42.28 -1.45
CA LYS A 591 2.00 -42.43 0.00
C LYS A 591 2.34 -41.17 0.81
N ARG A 592 1.54 -40.96 1.87
CA ARG A 592 1.86 -40.20 3.08
C ARG A 592 3.34 -40.36 3.46
N CYS A 593 4.12 -39.28 3.36
CA CYS A 593 5.31 -39.11 4.18
C CYS A 593 4.86 -38.60 5.56
N PRO A 594 5.12 -39.33 6.66
CA PRO A 594 5.01 -38.76 7.99
C PRO A 594 6.21 -37.82 8.19
N GLY A 595 5.97 -36.61 8.68
CA GLY A 595 7.05 -35.71 9.12
C GLY A 595 7.20 -34.38 8.37
N VAL A 596 6.11 -33.72 7.95
CA VAL A 596 6.17 -32.28 7.63
C VAL A 596 5.59 -31.52 8.81
N ASN A 597 6.51 -30.97 9.61
CA ASN A 597 6.22 -30.15 10.77
C ASN A 597 5.56 -28.83 10.33
N TYR A 598 4.40 -28.50 10.89
CA TYR A 598 3.56 -27.34 10.55
C TYR A 598 4.13 -26.00 11.10
N ASN A 599 5.43 -25.74 10.89
CA ASN A 599 6.11 -24.50 11.32
C ASN A 599 6.22 -23.41 10.24
N HIS A 600 5.49 -23.54 9.12
CA HIS A 600 5.55 -22.57 8.02
C HIS A 600 4.56 -21.39 8.11
N THR A 601 3.56 -21.46 9.00
CA THR A 601 2.59 -20.37 9.18
C THR A 601 3.19 -19.20 9.99
N GLU A 602 4.07 -19.47 10.96
CA GLU A 602 4.76 -18.43 11.75
C GLU A 602 5.84 -17.70 10.95
N LYS A 603 6.57 -18.40 10.06
CA LYS A 603 7.55 -17.76 9.17
C LYS A 603 6.89 -16.89 8.08
N PHE A 604 5.66 -17.20 7.67
CA PHE A 604 4.91 -16.36 6.73
C PHE A 604 4.43 -15.06 7.37
N LEU A 605 3.96 -15.11 8.63
CA LEU A 605 3.60 -13.93 9.43
C LEU A 605 4.81 -13.06 9.76
N ALA A 606 5.99 -13.65 10.02
CA ALA A 606 7.25 -12.92 10.18
C ALA A 606 7.74 -12.25 8.87
N SER A 607 7.50 -12.85 7.70
CA SER A 607 7.83 -12.24 6.40
C SER A 607 6.89 -11.08 6.03
N LEU A 608 5.65 -11.11 6.52
CA LEU A 608 4.66 -10.04 6.36
C LEU A 608 5.06 -8.78 7.14
N HIS A 609 5.75 -8.90 8.29
CA HIS A 609 6.31 -7.74 8.99
C HIS A 609 7.48 -7.09 8.23
N LYS A 610 8.31 -7.86 7.52
CA LYS A 610 9.41 -7.31 6.69
C LYS A 610 8.95 -6.64 5.39
N LYS A 611 7.77 -6.97 4.87
CA LYS A 611 7.20 -6.34 3.64
C LYS A 611 6.31 -5.11 3.90
N ARG A 612 6.04 -4.74 5.16
CA ARG A 612 5.09 -3.67 5.54
C ARG A 612 5.48 -2.25 5.08
N ARG A 613 6.76 -1.96 4.81
CA ARG A 613 7.23 -0.58 4.57
C ARG A 613 7.71 -0.25 3.16
N LEU A 614 7.57 -1.19 2.20
CA LEU A 614 7.67 -0.82 0.78
C LEU A 614 6.47 0.05 0.31
N VAL A 615 5.55 0.37 1.22
CA VAL A 615 4.26 1.02 0.96
C VAL A 615 4.12 2.22 1.89
N CYS A 616 4.78 3.31 1.54
CA CYS A 616 4.50 4.64 2.00
C CYS A 616 4.54 5.56 0.78
#